data_AF-A0A024UCY5-F1
#
_entry.id   AF-A0A024UCY5-F1
#
_cell.length_a   1.000
_cell.length_b   1.000
_cell.length_c   1.000
_cell.angle_alpha   90.00
_cell.angle_beta   90.00
_cell.angle_gamma   90.00
#
_symmetry.space_group_name_H-M   'P 1'
#
loop_
_entity.id
_entity.type
_entity.pdbx_description
1 polymer ?
#
loop_
_entity_poly.entity_id
_entity_poly.type
_entity_poly.pdbx_seq_one_letter_code
_entity_poly.pdbx_strand_id
1 'polypeptide(L)'
;MKDISMRQKVRSARKGRSKKGAEIFHERRNDSVQQTRDKKKQARKRLRMVQIQRHVDKHLEYLHAYPIEQYHVVKRPKGPLKPEEWKLRGAARPAALLARIANGECDEDGNEFKAPEPTKDFFEEMRGRFAEHKDTLEYLRLRKDLALATCAAGMIDNGIAHFEECIELDPTDVICAREGLVCALIDEGRADEARALIERYDNVSPVLEYCRTIIEYVSWEVLEEEGSSEDVVQAAFTKAWNGNPFIGVFIAGLDAFNSVVEYVEDIKNPGEGSIEEAFVYCAHNIGVWLDTVGAQAWIQKEVAARGIPDATESNCADPMYLGMYTTAVEMYKEELEVEAAAAEGDGNEHNDE
;
A
#
# COMPACT_ATOMS: atom_id res chain seq x y z
N MET A 1 -72.25 -24.85 31.59
CA MET A 1 -70.80 -24.92 31.91
C MET A 1 -70.03 -25.20 30.63
N LYS A 2 -68.98 -24.38 30.44
CA LYS A 2 -67.90 -24.43 29.42
C LYS A 2 -68.15 -23.73 28.08
N ASP A 3 -67.68 -22.48 28.08
CA ASP A 3 -67.47 -21.54 26.99
C ASP A 3 -66.49 -22.00 25.91
N ILE A 4 -66.79 -21.54 24.69
CA ILE A 4 -65.96 -21.61 23.49
C ILE A 4 -65.15 -20.32 23.41
N SER A 5 -63.83 -20.40 23.58
CA SER A 5 -62.91 -19.27 23.40
C SER A 5 -62.17 -19.38 22.06
N MET A 6 -62.44 -18.41 21.17
CA MET A 6 -61.79 -18.19 19.89
C MET A 6 -60.29 -17.91 20.06
N ARG A 7 -59.42 -18.68 19.37
CA ARG A 7 -58.04 -18.27 19.10
C ARG A 7 -57.94 -17.66 17.71
N GLN A 8 -57.95 -16.33 17.66
CA GLN A 8 -57.58 -15.53 16.49
C GLN A 8 -56.12 -15.84 16.11
N LYS A 9 -55.91 -16.48 14.95
CA LYS A 9 -54.59 -16.49 14.28
C LYS A 9 -54.41 -15.14 13.60
N VAL A 10 -53.67 -14.23 14.23
CA VAL A 10 -53.16 -13.02 13.58
C VAL A 10 -52.17 -13.47 12.49
N ARG A 11 -52.61 -13.46 11.24
CA ARG A 11 -51.74 -13.59 10.08
C ARG A 11 -50.96 -12.29 9.94
N SER A 12 -49.68 -12.32 10.35
CA SER A 12 -48.72 -11.26 10.01
C SER A 12 -48.71 -11.07 8.48
N ALA A 13 -49.06 -9.87 8.04
CA ALA A 13 -48.97 -9.47 6.64
C ALA A 13 -47.50 -9.26 6.27
N ARG A 14 -46.88 -10.29 5.68
CA ARG A 14 -45.55 -10.20 5.09
C ARG A 14 -45.61 -9.30 3.86
N LYS A 15 -45.48 -7.98 4.03
CA LYS A 15 -45.25 -7.03 2.94
C LYS A 15 -43.80 -7.15 2.46
N GLY A 16 -43.48 -8.24 1.77
CA GLY A 16 -42.32 -8.30 0.90
C GLY A 16 -42.78 -8.03 -0.53
N ARG A 17 -42.37 -6.90 -1.12
CA ARG A 17 -42.61 -6.65 -2.55
C ARG A 17 -41.86 -7.75 -3.33
N SER A 18 -42.57 -8.70 -3.91
CA SER A 18 -41.97 -9.71 -4.79
C SER A 18 -41.34 -9.00 -5.98
N LYS A 19 -40.00 -8.97 -6.06
CA LYS A 19 -39.29 -8.39 -7.21
C LYS A 19 -39.81 -9.03 -8.50
N LYS A 20 -40.11 -8.22 -9.51
CA LYS A 20 -40.60 -8.72 -10.81
C LYS A 20 -39.45 -9.41 -11.56
N GLY A 21 -39.76 -10.35 -12.47
CA GLY A 21 -38.74 -11.10 -13.22
C GLY A 21 -37.71 -10.23 -13.96
N ALA A 22 -38.09 -9.02 -14.40
CA ALA A 22 -37.17 -8.05 -15.00
C ALA A 22 -36.18 -7.46 -13.98
N GLU A 23 -36.63 -7.14 -12.75
CA GLU A 23 -35.76 -6.67 -11.67
C GLU A 23 -34.74 -7.74 -11.27
N ILE A 24 -35.16 -9.00 -11.18
CA ILE A 24 -34.28 -10.16 -10.90
C ILE A 24 -33.26 -10.36 -12.03
N PHE A 25 -33.66 -10.20 -13.29
CA PHE A 25 -32.75 -10.30 -14.43
C PHE A 25 -31.71 -9.17 -14.44
N HIS A 26 -32.13 -7.93 -14.19
CA HIS A 26 -31.22 -6.79 -14.10
C HIS A 26 -30.24 -6.91 -12.93
N GLU A 27 -30.69 -7.36 -11.77
CA GLU A 27 -29.85 -7.64 -10.59
C GLU A 27 -28.79 -8.70 -10.92
N ARG A 28 -29.19 -9.87 -11.45
CA ARG A 28 -28.24 -10.92 -11.87
C ARG A 28 -27.23 -10.44 -12.90
N ARG A 29 -27.65 -9.63 -13.87
CA ARG A 29 -26.76 -9.05 -14.88
C ARG A 29 -25.75 -8.11 -14.24
N ASN A 30 -26.20 -7.24 -13.34
CA ASN A 30 -25.34 -6.30 -12.65
C ASN A 30 -24.33 -7.04 -11.75
N ASP A 31 -24.76 -8.07 -11.02
CA ASP A 31 -23.89 -8.92 -10.21
C ASP A 31 -22.83 -9.63 -11.07
N SER A 32 -23.21 -10.16 -12.23
CA SER A 32 -22.29 -10.79 -13.18
C SER A 32 -21.27 -9.80 -13.74
N VAL A 33 -21.70 -8.59 -14.08
CA VAL A 33 -20.80 -7.51 -14.52
C VAL A 33 -19.84 -7.13 -13.39
N GLN A 34 -20.33 -7.00 -12.16
CA GLN A 34 -19.52 -6.65 -11.00
C GLN A 34 -18.48 -7.72 -10.69
N GLN A 35 -18.88 -8.99 -10.62
CA GLN A 35 -17.96 -10.12 -10.46
C GLN A 35 -16.88 -10.15 -11.55
N THR A 36 -17.23 -9.80 -12.78
CA THR A 36 -16.26 -9.72 -13.88
C THR A 36 -15.28 -8.56 -13.69
N ARG A 37 -15.77 -7.40 -13.22
CA ARG A 37 -14.92 -6.23 -12.89
C ARG A 37 -13.96 -6.55 -11.74
N ASP A 38 -14.44 -7.20 -10.69
CA ASP A 38 -13.64 -7.55 -9.52
C ASP A 38 -12.56 -8.57 -9.86
N LYS A 39 -12.90 -9.62 -10.63
CA LYS A 39 -11.92 -10.57 -11.17
C LYS A 39 -10.86 -9.88 -12.02
N LYS A 40 -11.25 -8.93 -12.87
CA LYS A 40 -10.30 -8.12 -13.65
C LYS A 40 -9.41 -7.25 -12.75
N LYS A 41 -9.96 -6.65 -11.69
CA LYS A 41 -9.19 -5.86 -10.70
C LYS A 41 -8.16 -6.74 -10.01
N GLN A 42 -8.56 -7.91 -9.50
CA GLN A 42 -7.64 -8.86 -8.86
C GLN A 42 -6.57 -9.40 -9.81
N ALA A 43 -6.93 -9.70 -11.07
CA ALA A 43 -5.97 -10.12 -12.09
C ALA A 43 -4.92 -9.03 -12.40
N ARG A 44 -5.33 -7.75 -12.43
CA ARG A 44 -4.39 -6.61 -12.59
C ARG A 44 -3.42 -6.51 -11.43
N LYS A 45 -3.90 -6.66 -10.18
CA LYS A 45 -3.03 -6.65 -8.98
C LYS A 45 -1.99 -7.78 -9.03
N ARG A 46 -2.42 -9.00 -9.36
CA ARG A 46 -1.52 -10.16 -9.54
C ARG A 46 -0.50 -9.93 -10.67
N LEU A 47 -0.93 -9.35 -11.79
CA LEU A 47 -0.03 -9.01 -12.89
C LEU A 47 1.02 -7.98 -12.45
N ARG A 48 0.62 -6.95 -11.70
CA ARG A 48 1.52 -5.92 -11.18
C ARG A 48 2.57 -6.53 -10.25
N MET A 49 2.15 -7.40 -9.34
CA MET A 49 3.06 -8.14 -8.47
C MET A 49 4.08 -8.97 -9.29
N VAL A 50 3.64 -9.74 -10.29
CA VAL A 50 4.55 -10.52 -11.15
C VAL A 50 5.52 -9.63 -11.93
N GLN A 51 5.09 -8.45 -12.37
CA GLN A 51 5.96 -7.49 -13.03
C GLN A 51 7.05 -6.99 -12.08
N ILE A 52 6.68 -6.59 -10.86
CA ILE A 52 7.64 -6.11 -9.85
C ILE A 52 8.59 -7.25 -9.44
N GLN A 53 8.10 -8.48 -9.26
CA GLN A 53 8.93 -9.64 -8.95
C GLN A 53 10.06 -9.81 -9.98
N ARG A 54 9.75 -9.70 -11.29
CA ARG A 54 10.77 -9.78 -12.34
C ARG A 54 11.82 -8.67 -12.24
N HIS A 55 11.42 -7.48 -11.79
CA HIS A 55 12.37 -6.38 -11.56
C HIS A 55 13.28 -6.70 -10.37
N VAL A 56 12.73 -7.23 -9.28
CA VAL A 56 13.50 -7.69 -8.11
C VAL A 56 14.47 -8.80 -8.50
N ASP A 57 14.01 -9.84 -9.20
CA ASP A 57 14.84 -10.98 -9.60
C ASP A 57 16.00 -10.54 -10.51
N LYS A 58 15.70 -9.71 -11.51
CA LYS A 58 16.72 -9.17 -12.41
C LYS A 58 17.76 -8.34 -11.65
N HIS A 59 17.33 -7.56 -10.66
CA HIS A 59 18.22 -6.72 -9.89
C HIS A 59 19.03 -7.55 -8.86
N LEU A 60 18.45 -8.62 -8.33
CA LEU A 60 19.15 -9.61 -7.51
C LEU A 60 20.28 -10.30 -8.29
N GLU A 61 19.98 -10.77 -9.50
CA GLU A 61 20.99 -11.35 -10.40
C GLU A 61 22.11 -10.35 -10.69
N TYR A 62 21.78 -9.08 -10.89
CA TYR A 62 22.76 -8.01 -11.07
C TYR A 62 23.63 -7.78 -9.82
N LEU A 63 23.07 -7.87 -8.61
CA LEU A 63 23.87 -7.74 -7.38
C LEU A 63 24.79 -8.94 -7.13
N HIS A 64 24.37 -10.16 -7.45
CA HIS A 64 25.25 -11.34 -7.37
C HIS A 64 26.34 -11.34 -8.46
N ALA A 65 26.05 -10.77 -9.63
CA ALA A 65 26.98 -10.64 -10.75
C ALA A 65 27.47 -9.19 -10.93
N TYR A 66 27.77 -8.50 -9.83
CA TYR A 66 28.08 -7.09 -9.85
C TYR A 66 29.46 -6.84 -10.48
N PRO A 67 29.59 -5.92 -11.47
CA PRO A 67 30.85 -5.69 -12.17
C PRO A 67 31.87 -5.01 -11.25
N ILE A 68 33.09 -5.58 -11.15
CA ILE A 68 34.18 -5.00 -10.34
C ILE A 68 34.69 -3.70 -10.96
N GLU A 69 34.76 -3.63 -12.30
CA GLU A 69 35.24 -2.48 -13.04
C GLU A 69 34.07 -1.84 -13.80
N GLN A 70 33.56 -0.73 -13.29
CA GLN A 70 32.54 0.04 -13.98
C GLN A 70 33.17 0.92 -15.06
N TYR A 71 33.24 0.41 -16.29
CA TYR A 71 33.69 1.20 -17.43
C TYR A 71 32.57 2.16 -17.89
N HIS A 72 32.85 3.45 -17.95
CA HIS A 72 31.98 4.37 -18.67
C HIS A 72 32.06 4.06 -20.17
N VAL A 73 30.99 3.46 -20.72
CA VAL A 73 30.91 3.17 -22.14
C VAL A 73 30.87 4.48 -22.92
N VAL A 74 32.02 4.90 -23.46
CA VAL A 74 32.11 6.04 -24.36
C VAL A 74 31.42 5.63 -25.66
N LYS A 75 30.22 6.17 -25.90
CA LYS A 75 29.49 5.94 -27.15
C LYS A 75 30.37 6.38 -28.32
N ARG A 76 30.61 5.46 -29.26
CA ARG A 76 31.38 5.73 -30.46
C ARG A 76 30.78 6.92 -31.23
N PRO A 77 31.58 7.89 -31.69
CA PRO A 77 31.08 9.01 -32.49
C PRO A 77 30.38 8.51 -33.75
N LYS A 78 29.28 9.17 -34.13
CA LYS A 78 28.50 8.81 -35.33
C LYS A 78 29.35 9.06 -36.58
N GLY A 79 29.53 8.04 -37.42
CA GLY A 79 30.28 8.14 -38.67
C GLY A 79 30.72 6.77 -39.20
N PRO A 80 31.24 6.71 -40.45
CA PRO A 80 31.79 5.47 -41.00
C PRO A 80 32.99 4.96 -40.19
N LEU A 81 33.19 3.64 -40.20
CA LEU A 81 34.41 3.01 -39.65
C LEU A 81 35.63 3.56 -40.36
N LYS A 82 36.69 3.85 -39.59
CA LYS A 82 37.99 4.16 -40.18
C LYS A 82 38.44 2.94 -40.97
N PRO A 83 39.21 3.09 -42.08
CA PRO A 83 39.68 1.95 -42.87
C PRO A 83 40.38 0.85 -42.06
N GLU A 84 41.04 1.22 -40.96
CA GLU A 84 41.71 0.32 -40.01
C GLU A 84 40.72 -0.53 -39.19
N GLU A 85 39.49 -0.05 -39.01
CA GLU A 85 38.40 -0.73 -38.29
C GLU A 85 37.53 -1.57 -39.24
N TRP A 86 37.88 -1.65 -40.53
CA TRP A 86 37.11 -2.41 -41.51
C TRP A 86 37.36 -3.91 -41.32
N LYS A 87 36.30 -4.64 -40.99
CA LYS A 87 36.34 -6.11 -40.96
C LYS A 87 36.26 -6.66 -42.37
N LEU A 88 37.30 -7.37 -42.81
CA LEU A 88 37.32 -8.06 -44.10
C LEU A 88 36.31 -9.22 -44.11
N ARG A 89 35.55 -9.33 -45.19
CA ARG A 89 34.47 -10.34 -45.38
C ARG A 89 34.74 -11.16 -46.64
N GLY A 90 34.23 -12.39 -46.68
CA GLY A 90 34.32 -13.28 -47.86
C GLY A 90 35.77 -13.65 -48.22
N ALA A 91 36.08 -13.65 -49.52
CA ALA A 91 37.38 -14.07 -50.07
C ALA A 91 38.56 -13.17 -49.65
N ALA A 92 38.30 -11.99 -49.10
CA ALA A 92 39.32 -11.08 -48.60
C ALA A 92 39.81 -11.43 -47.17
N ARG A 93 39.23 -12.46 -46.52
CA ARG A 93 39.66 -12.89 -45.18
C ARG A 93 41.01 -13.62 -45.21
N PRO A 94 41.93 -13.34 -44.28
CA PRO A 94 43.14 -14.14 -44.13
C PRO A 94 42.82 -15.61 -43.86
N ALA A 95 43.52 -16.54 -44.51
CA ALA A 95 43.30 -17.98 -44.32
C ALA A 95 43.47 -18.43 -42.85
N ALA A 96 44.38 -17.79 -42.12
CA ALA A 96 44.57 -18.03 -40.68
C ALA A 96 43.32 -17.68 -39.85
N LEU A 97 42.59 -16.62 -40.22
CA LEU A 97 41.36 -16.23 -39.52
C LEU A 97 40.23 -17.24 -39.80
N LEU A 98 40.12 -17.73 -41.04
CA LEU A 98 39.14 -18.77 -41.40
C LEU A 98 39.39 -20.07 -40.64
N ALA A 99 40.65 -20.45 -40.43
CA ALA A 99 41.00 -21.63 -39.63
C ALA A 99 40.58 -21.46 -38.16
N ARG A 100 40.83 -20.29 -37.55
CA ARG A 100 40.39 -20.00 -36.17
C ARG A 100 38.87 -20.03 -36.02
N ILE A 101 38.13 -19.48 -37.00
CA ILE A 101 36.66 -19.53 -37.02
C ILE A 101 36.17 -20.98 -37.16
N ALA A 102 36.77 -21.77 -38.07
CA ALA A 102 36.41 -23.17 -38.28
C ALA A 102 36.69 -24.05 -37.04
N ASN A 103 37.74 -23.71 -36.28
CA ASN A 103 38.07 -24.35 -35.01
C ASN A 103 37.17 -23.90 -33.84
N GLY A 104 36.28 -22.92 -34.04
CA GLY A 104 35.40 -22.39 -33.00
C GLY A 104 36.11 -21.48 -31.98
N GLU A 105 37.29 -20.94 -32.31
CA GLU A 105 38.08 -20.07 -31.42
C GLU A 105 37.60 -18.60 -31.45
N CYS A 106 36.83 -18.21 -32.47
CA CYS A 106 36.35 -16.86 -32.71
C CYS A 106 34.90 -16.88 -33.22
N ASP A 107 34.20 -15.76 -33.11
CA ASP A 107 32.86 -15.60 -33.70
C ASP A 107 32.89 -15.61 -35.25
N GLU A 108 31.71 -15.59 -35.89
CA GLU A 108 31.59 -15.57 -37.37
C GLU A 108 32.31 -14.37 -38.03
N ASP A 109 32.57 -13.34 -37.23
CA ASP A 109 33.26 -12.11 -37.60
C ASP A 109 34.77 -12.15 -37.35
N GLY A 110 35.28 -13.21 -36.71
CA GLY A 110 36.69 -13.38 -36.37
C GLY A 110 37.12 -12.65 -35.09
N ASN A 111 36.18 -12.23 -34.25
CA ASN A 111 36.47 -11.65 -32.94
C ASN A 111 36.68 -12.76 -31.92
N GLU A 112 37.67 -12.58 -31.05
CA GLU A 112 37.86 -13.44 -29.90
C GLU A 112 36.70 -13.29 -28.92
N PHE A 113 36.26 -14.39 -28.33
CA PHE A 113 35.24 -14.33 -27.27
C PHE A 113 35.79 -13.51 -26.11
N LYS A 114 35.12 -12.41 -25.77
CA LYS A 114 35.49 -11.60 -24.62
C LYS A 114 35.33 -12.46 -23.36
N ALA A 115 36.39 -12.59 -22.56
CA ALA A 115 36.30 -13.26 -21.27
C ALA A 115 35.19 -12.58 -20.45
N PRO A 116 34.38 -13.35 -19.69
CA PRO A 116 33.37 -12.74 -18.84
C PRO A 116 34.05 -11.74 -17.92
N GLU A 117 33.47 -10.54 -17.84
CA GLU A 117 34.00 -9.48 -16.98
C GLU A 117 34.02 -9.99 -15.54
N PRO A 118 35.07 -9.70 -14.76
CA PRO A 118 35.16 -10.19 -13.40
C PRO A 118 34.04 -9.56 -12.57
N THR A 119 33.17 -10.41 -12.02
CA THR A 119 32.06 -10.02 -11.16
C THR A 119 32.32 -10.40 -9.71
N LYS A 120 31.65 -9.73 -8.78
CA LYS A 120 31.62 -10.08 -7.36
C LYS A 120 30.18 -10.23 -6.87
N ASP A 121 30.01 -11.01 -5.82
CA ASP A 121 28.74 -11.11 -5.11
C ASP A 121 28.57 -9.91 -4.18
N PHE A 122 28.00 -8.84 -4.72
CA PHE A 122 27.81 -7.59 -4.00
C PHE A 122 26.61 -7.64 -3.06
N PHE A 123 25.67 -8.57 -3.29
CA PHE A 123 24.54 -8.80 -2.40
C PHE A 123 25.02 -9.25 -1.02
N GLU A 124 25.87 -10.29 -0.97
CA GLU A 124 26.39 -10.82 0.30
C GLU A 124 27.38 -9.85 0.96
N GLU A 125 28.18 -9.12 0.18
CA GLU A 125 29.13 -8.12 0.71
C GLU A 125 28.44 -6.99 1.50
N MET A 126 27.25 -6.60 1.06
CA MET A 126 26.52 -5.46 1.62
C MET A 126 25.45 -5.86 2.65
N ARG A 127 25.26 -7.15 2.92
CA ARG A 127 24.21 -7.66 3.82
C ARG A 127 24.26 -6.97 5.19
N GLY A 128 23.13 -6.38 5.60
CA GLY A 128 22.99 -5.62 6.84
C GLY A 128 23.28 -4.12 6.72
N ARG A 129 23.75 -3.64 5.56
CA ARG A 129 24.05 -2.22 5.29
C ARG A 129 23.68 -1.81 3.86
N PHE A 130 22.58 -2.36 3.35
CA PHE A 130 22.13 -2.11 1.98
C PHE A 130 21.86 -0.61 1.70
N ALA A 131 21.54 0.19 2.73
CA ALA A 131 21.31 1.62 2.56
C ALA A 131 22.57 2.42 2.18
N GLU A 132 23.78 1.91 2.42
CA GLU A 132 25.03 2.63 2.16
C GLU A 132 25.36 2.80 0.66
N HIS A 133 24.79 1.96 -0.20
CA HIS A 133 25.07 1.98 -1.63
C HIS A 133 23.80 2.10 -2.48
N LYS A 134 23.89 2.86 -3.59
CA LYS A 134 22.72 3.18 -4.43
C LYS A 134 22.06 1.94 -5.02
N ASP A 135 22.83 1.00 -5.56
CA ASP A 135 22.29 -0.21 -6.20
C ASP A 135 21.62 -1.16 -5.20
N THR A 136 22.14 -1.28 -3.97
CA THR A 136 21.52 -2.09 -2.91
C THR A 136 20.31 -1.38 -2.30
N LEU A 137 20.34 -0.06 -2.20
CA LEU A 137 19.18 0.74 -1.81
C LEU A 137 18.04 0.62 -2.84
N GLU A 138 18.37 0.58 -4.13
CA GLU A 138 17.38 0.35 -5.19
C GLU A 138 16.76 -1.05 -5.09
N TYR A 139 17.55 -2.05 -4.75
CA TYR A 139 17.04 -3.39 -4.46
C TYR A 139 16.02 -3.39 -3.32
N LEU A 140 16.34 -2.71 -2.20
CA LEU A 140 15.41 -2.58 -1.08
C LEU A 140 14.10 -1.91 -1.50
N ARG A 141 14.16 -0.85 -2.30
CA ARG A 141 12.96 -0.17 -2.82
C ARG A 141 12.11 -1.10 -3.68
N LEU A 142 12.72 -1.81 -4.63
CA LEU A 142 12.02 -2.77 -5.48
C LEU A 142 11.38 -3.89 -4.65
N ARG A 143 12.06 -4.36 -3.60
CA ARG A 143 11.56 -5.39 -2.69
C ARG A 143 10.43 -4.89 -1.78
N LYS A 144 10.48 -3.64 -1.30
CA LYS A 144 9.36 -2.98 -0.61
C LYS A 144 8.15 -2.83 -1.53
N ASP A 145 8.36 -2.42 -2.78
CA ASP A 145 7.28 -2.33 -3.78
C ASP A 145 6.66 -3.70 -4.06
N LEU A 146 7.49 -4.75 -4.08
CA LEU A 146 7.02 -6.13 -4.21
C LEU A 146 6.17 -6.52 -3.00
N ALA A 147 6.61 -6.21 -1.79
CA ALA A 147 5.86 -6.47 -0.56
C ALA A 147 4.45 -5.84 -0.62
N LEU A 148 4.39 -4.54 -0.93
CA LEU A 148 3.13 -3.80 -1.09
C LEU A 148 2.22 -4.42 -2.17
N ALA A 149 2.78 -4.74 -3.34
CA ALA A 149 2.02 -5.34 -4.43
C ALA A 149 1.51 -6.75 -4.10
N THR A 150 2.27 -7.50 -3.30
CA THR A 150 1.93 -8.84 -2.83
C THR A 150 0.81 -8.79 -1.81
N CYS A 151 0.86 -7.86 -0.85
CA CYS A 151 -0.25 -7.57 0.07
C CYS A 151 -1.51 -7.16 -0.70
N ALA A 152 -1.38 -6.22 -1.65
CA ALA A 152 -2.51 -5.76 -2.45
C ALA A 152 -3.16 -6.89 -3.27
N ALA A 153 -2.39 -7.89 -3.69
CA ALA A 153 -2.87 -9.09 -4.39
C ALA A 153 -3.60 -10.11 -3.48
N GLY A 154 -3.64 -9.86 -2.17
CA GLY A 154 -4.28 -10.69 -1.14
C GLY A 154 -3.39 -11.84 -0.65
N MET A 155 -2.06 -11.73 -0.78
CA MET A 155 -1.11 -12.72 -0.28
C MET A 155 -0.28 -12.09 0.84
N ILE A 156 -0.94 -11.76 1.95
CA ILE A 156 -0.37 -10.91 3.01
C ILE A 156 0.88 -11.54 3.64
N ASP A 157 0.85 -12.84 3.98
CA ASP A 157 2.01 -13.55 4.53
C ASP A 157 3.28 -13.44 3.66
N ASN A 158 3.13 -13.55 2.34
CA ASN A 158 4.26 -13.38 1.42
C ASN A 158 4.76 -11.93 1.40
N GLY A 159 3.83 -10.97 1.50
CA GLY A 159 4.17 -9.55 1.62
C GLY A 159 4.93 -9.24 2.91
N ILE A 160 4.47 -9.81 4.04
CA ILE A 160 5.15 -9.75 5.35
C ILE A 160 6.59 -10.25 5.22
N ALA A 161 6.80 -11.43 4.63
CA ALA A 161 8.14 -11.98 4.43
C ALA A 161 9.06 -11.06 3.62
N HIS A 162 8.53 -10.39 2.59
CA HIS A 162 9.32 -9.41 1.82
C HIS A 162 9.68 -8.16 2.64
N PHE A 163 8.79 -7.67 3.50
CA PHE A 163 9.12 -6.55 4.39
C PHE A 163 10.13 -6.95 5.48
N GLU A 164 9.98 -8.13 6.07
CA GLU A 164 10.94 -8.69 7.04
C GLU A 164 12.33 -8.78 6.40
N GLU A 165 12.43 -9.29 5.16
CA GLU A 165 13.70 -9.36 4.45
C GLU A 165 14.30 -7.96 4.19
N CYS A 166 13.49 -6.93 3.88
CA CYS A 166 14.00 -5.56 3.78
C CYS A 166 14.67 -5.10 5.08
N ILE A 167 14.06 -5.38 6.24
CA ILE A 167 14.59 -5.01 7.56
C ILE A 167 15.81 -5.85 7.93
N GLU A 168 15.85 -7.13 7.56
CA GLU A 168 17.03 -7.98 7.77
C GLU A 168 18.23 -7.54 6.93
N LEU A 169 17.99 -7.14 5.67
CA LEU A 169 19.02 -6.66 4.77
C LEU A 169 19.55 -5.27 5.15
N ASP A 170 18.72 -4.46 5.80
CA ASP A 170 19.10 -3.16 6.33
C ASP A 170 18.29 -2.79 7.60
N PRO A 171 18.84 -3.05 8.79
CA PRO A 171 18.15 -2.76 10.05
C PRO A 171 17.89 -1.27 10.30
N THR A 172 18.58 -0.37 9.58
CA THR A 172 18.38 1.08 9.71
C THR A 172 17.06 1.54 9.09
N ASP A 173 16.48 0.72 8.22
CA ASP A 173 15.15 0.91 7.63
C ASP A 173 14.96 2.27 6.95
N VAL A 174 15.96 2.71 6.18
CA VAL A 174 15.96 3.99 5.46
C VAL A 174 14.80 4.10 4.44
N ILE A 175 14.30 2.97 3.95
CA ILE A 175 13.18 2.94 3.00
C ILE A 175 11.81 2.86 3.69
N CYS A 176 11.74 2.90 5.02
CA CYS A 176 10.52 2.78 5.82
C CYS A 176 9.69 1.53 5.45
N ALA A 177 10.32 0.36 5.38
CA ALA A 177 9.64 -0.92 5.20
C ALA A 177 8.83 -1.32 6.43
N ARG A 178 9.24 -0.89 7.64
CA ARG A 178 8.54 -1.23 8.89
C ARG A 178 7.10 -0.76 8.95
N GLU A 179 6.75 0.35 8.32
CA GLU A 179 5.38 0.86 8.25
C GLU A 179 4.46 -0.13 7.54
N GLY A 180 4.88 -0.59 6.35
CA GLY A 180 4.14 -1.59 5.58
C GLY A 180 4.06 -2.94 6.31
N LEU A 181 5.12 -3.33 7.00
CA LEU A 181 5.14 -4.55 7.82
C LEU A 181 4.13 -4.47 8.96
N VAL A 182 4.14 -3.39 9.73
CA VAL A 182 3.21 -3.19 10.85
C VAL A 182 1.76 -3.20 10.38
N CYS A 183 1.44 -2.50 9.28
CA CYS A 183 0.10 -2.55 8.71
C CYS A 183 -0.31 -3.97 8.30
N ALA A 184 0.56 -4.69 7.61
CA ALA A 184 0.28 -6.06 7.17
C ALA A 184 0.13 -7.05 8.34
N LEU A 185 0.91 -6.87 9.42
CA LEU A 185 0.78 -7.68 10.64
C LEU A 185 -0.56 -7.43 11.34
N ILE A 186 -1.03 -6.19 11.38
CA ILE A 186 -2.35 -5.84 11.93
C ILE A 186 -3.47 -6.48 11.12
N ASP A 187 -3.40 -6.43 9.78
CA ASP A 187 -4.40 -7.04 8.89
C ASP A 187 -4.52 -8.56 9.10
N GLU A 188 -3.42 -9.25 9.44
CA GLU A 188 -3.40 -10.69 9.77
C GLU A 188 -3.68 -10.98 11.27
N GLY A 189 -4.03 -9.96 12.07
CA GLY A 189 -4.33 -10.11 13.50
C GLY A 189 -3.12 -10.42 14.38
N ARG A 190 -1.89 -10.17 13.89
CA ARG A 190 -0.62 -10.39 14.60
C ARG A 190 -0.21 -9.15 15.39
N ALA A 191 -1.11 -8.64 16.24
CA ALA A 191 -0.96 -7.37 16.94
C ALA A 191 0.26 -7.32 17.89
N ASP A 192 0.59 -8.43 18.56
CA ASP A 192 1.76 -8.49 19.46
C ASP A 192 3.08 -8.31 18.72
N GLU A 193 3.20 -8.90 17.53
CA GLU A 193 4.38 -8.74 16.68
C GLU A 193 4.50 -7.31 16.14
N ALA A 194 3.37 -6.72 15.75
CA ALA A 194 3.30 -5.33 15.34
C ALA A 194 3.72 -4.39 16.48
N ARG A 195 3.23 -4.61 17.71
CA ARG A 195 3.60 -3.82 18.89
C ARG A 195 5.10 -3.92 19.20
N ALA A 196 5.64 -5.13 19.23
CA ALA A 196 7.06 -5.38 19.46
C ALA A 196 7.95 -4.74 18.37
N LEU A 197 7.48 -4.72 17.13
CA LEU A 197 8.19 -4.08 16.03
C LEU A 197 8.20 -2.55 16.17
N ILE A 198 7.08 -1.92 16.54
CA ILE A 198 7.01 -0.47 16.78
C ILE A 198 7.97 -0.09 17.92
N GLU A 199 8.02 -0.86 19.00
CA GLU A 199 8.90 -0.62 20.15
C GLU A 199 10.40 -0.76 19.85
N ARG A 200 10.77 -1.43 18.75
CA ARG A 200 12.17 -1.58 18.35
C ARG A 200 12.79 -0.27 17.85
N TYR A 201 11.97 0.69 17.41
CA TYR A 201 12.45 1.92 16.78
C TYR A 201 12.13 3.15 17.65
N ASP A 202 13.14 3.98 17.89
CA ASP A 202 12.96 5.23 18.64
C ASP A 202 12.21 6.29 17.82
N ASN A 203 12.42 6.31 16.50
CA ASN A 203 11.71 7.21 15.59
C ASN A 203 10.43 6.56 15.06
N VAL A 204 9.31 6.92 15.68
CA VAL A 204 7.99 6.41 15.33
C VAL A 204 7.28 7.44 14.44
N SER A 205 6.99 7.05 13.20
CA SER A 205 6.27 7.90 12.26
C SER A 205 4.79 8.02 12.62
N PRO A 206 4.06 9.02 12.09
CA PRO A 206 2.64 9.17 12.34
C PRO A 206 1.85 7.89 11.99
N VAL A 207 2.19 7.24 10.87
CA VAL A 207 1.59 5.97 10.43
C VAL A 207 1.70 4.89 11.51
N LEU A 208 2.88 4.72 12.10
CA LEU A 208 3.09 3.73 13.15
C LEU A 208 2.32 4.07 14.44
N GLU A 209 2.16 5.34 14.79
CA GLU A 209 1.33 5.74 15.94
C GLU A 209 -0.17 5.53 15.68
N TYR A 210 -0.66 5.69 14.43
CA TYR A 210 -2.03 5.27 14.08
C TYR A 210 -2.20 3.76 14.17
N CYS A 211 -1.23 2.98 13.69
CA CYS A 211 -1.19 1.53 13.86
C CYS A 211 -1.19 1.13 15.34
N ARG A 212 -0.39 1.79 16.19
CA ARG A 212 -0.44 1.60 17.64
C ARG A 212 -1.82 1.93 18.19
N THR A 213 -2.43 3.04 17.75
CA THR A 213 -3.76 3.45 18.24
C THR A 213 -4.80 2.36 18.01
N ILE A 214 -4.86 1.76 16.82
CA ILE A 214 -5.83 0.68 16.57
C ILE A 214 -5.49 -0.61 17.33
N ILE A 215 -4.20 -0.92 17.51
CA ILE A 215 -3.77 -2.07 18.34
C ILE A 215 -4.23 -1.89 19.79
N GLU A 216 -4.00 -0.72 20.38
CA GLU A 216 -4.39 -0.44 21.76
C GLU A 216 -5.92 -0.34 21.89
N TYR A 217 -6.62 0.18 20.88
CA TYR A 217 -8.08 0.17 20.85
C TYR A 217 -8.64 -1.25 20.86
N VAL A 218 -8.10 -2.15 20.03
CA VAL A 218 -8.50 -3.56 20.01
C VAL A 218 -8.19 -4.23 21.36
N SER A 219 -7.02 -3.97 21.94
CA SER A 219 -6.64 -4.49 23.26
C SER A 219 -7.63 -4.06 24.37
N TRP A 220 -8.06 -2.79 24.34
CA TRP A 220 -8.97 -2.21 25.32
C TRP A 220 -10.44 -2.59 25.12
N GLU A 221 -11.02 -2.29 23.95
CA GLU A 221 -12.47 -2.37 23.72
C GLU A 221 -12.90 -3.75 23.22
N VAL A 222 -12.05 -4.44 22.45
CA VAL A 222 -12.43 -5.71 21.80
C VAL A 222 -11.98 -6.93 22.61
N LEU A 223 -10.75 -6.90 23.12
CA LEU A 223 -10.14 -8.02 23.83
C LEU A 223 -10.17 -7.88 25.36
N GLU A 224 -10.38 -6.66 25.88
CA GLU A 224 -10.40 -6.34 27.31
C GLU A 224 -9.16 -6.88 28.07
N GLU A 225 -7.96 -6.71 27.50
CA GLU A 225 -6.72 -7.26 28.05
C GLU A 225 -6.31 -6.57 29.37
N GLU A 226 -5.64 -7.30 30.26
CA GLU A 226 -5.16 -6.73 31.53
C GLU A 226 -4.15 -5.60 31.30
N GLY A 227 -4.46 -4.41 31.84
CA GLY A 227 -3.62 -3.22 31.70
C GLY A 227 -3.96 -2.34 30.49
N SER A 228 -4.91 -2.75 29.65
CA SER A 228 -5.49 -1.91 28.62
C SER A 228 -6.45 -0.88 29.22
N SER A 229 -6.48 0.34 28.67
CA SER A 229 -7.44 1.37 29.06
C SER A 229 -7.63 2.40 27.95
N GLU A 230 -8.77 3.10 27.97
CA GLU A 230 -9.05 4.21 27.03
C GLU A 230 -7.94 5.27 27.06
N ASP A 231 -7.37 5.56 28.23
CA ASP A 231 -6.29 6.53 28.41
C ASP A 231 -5.04 6.15 27.60
N VAL A 232 -4.72 4.85 27.48
CA VAL A 232 -3.59 4.36 26.67
C VAL A 232 -3.86 4.60 25.19
N VAL A 233 -5.09 4.31 24.74
CA VAL A 233 -5.51 4.55 23.35
C VAL A 233 -5.47 6.03 23.01
N GLN A 234 -6.01 6.89 23.88
CA GLN A 234 -5.99 8.35 23.72
C GLN A 234 -4.56 8.90 23.72
N ALA A 235 -3.66 8.35 24.54
CA ALA A 235 -2.26 8.74 24.55
C ALA A 235 -1.56 8.37 23.23
N ALA A 236 -1.81 7.18 22.69
CA ALA A 236 -1.31 6.77 21.37
C ALA A 236 -1.88 7.67 20.26
N PHE A 237 -3.20 7.88 20.26
CA PHE A 237 -3.86 8.73 19.27
C PHE A 237 -3.37 10.18 19.33
N THR A 238 -3.10 10.72 20.51
CA THR A 238 -2.58 12.08 20.66
C THR A 238 -1.19 12.22 20.04
N LYS A 239 -0.32 11.20 20.14
CA LYS A 239 0.96 11.18 19.43
C LYS A 239 0.75 11.12 17.91
N ALA A 240 -0.13 10.24 17.46
CA ALA A 240 -0.48 10.11 16.04
C ALA A 240 -1.02 11.42 15.45
N TRP A 241 -1.93 12.08 16.17
CA TRP A 241 -2.56 13.35 15.80
C TRP A 241 -1.54 14.49 15.69
N ASN A 242 -0.59 14.57 16.64
CA ASN A 242 0.45 15.60 16.60
C ASN A 242 1.43 15.41 15.44
N GLY A 243 1.59 14.17 14.95
CA GLY A 243 2.39 13.87 13.77
C GLY A 243 1.65 14.16 12.46
N ASN A 244 0.45 13.58 12.29
CA ASN A 244 -0.39 13.79 11.13
C ASN A 244 -1.89 13.76 11.52
N PRO A 245 -2.55 14.92 11.70
CA PRO A 245 -3.96 14.95 12.03
C PRO A 245 -4.87 14.64 10.83
N PHE A 246 -4.37 14.75 9.59
CA PHE A 246 -5.14 14.55 8.37
C PHE A 246 -5.58 13.08 8.21
N ILE A 247 -4.80 12.12 8.72
CA ILE A 247 -5.18 10.70 8.76
C ILE A 247 -6.45 10.52 9.60
N GLY A 248 -6.49 11.07 10.82
CA GLY A 248 -7.64 10.94 11.71
C GLY A 248 -8.90 11.57 11.12
N VAL A 249 -8.77 12.73 10.47
CA VAL A 249 -9.87 13.39 9.77
C VAL A 249 -10.39 12.55 8.62
N PHE A 250 -9.50 11.94 7.82
CA PHE A 250 -9.88 11.05 6.73
C PHE A 250 -10.67 9.85 7.27
N ILE A 251 -10.17 9.19 8.32
CA ILE A 251 -10.84 8.03 8.92
C ILE A 251 -12.23 8.43 9.45
N ALA A 252 -12.33 9.60 10.10
CA ALA A 252 -13.59 10.10 10.61
C ALA A 252 -14.61 10.37 9.50
N GLY A 253 -14.19 11.05 8.43
CA GLY A 253 -15.03 11.43 7.28
C GLY A 253 -14.95 10.48 6.09
N LEU A 254 -14.79 9.18 6.34
CA LEU A 254 -14.44 8.19 5.30
C LEU A 254 -15.28 8.29 4.02
N ASP A 255 -16.60 8.44 4.14
CA ASP A 255 -17.51 8.46 2.99
C ASP A 255 -17.30 9.71 2.12
N ALA A 256 -17.22 10.89 2.74
CA ALA A 256 -16.87 12.14 2.07
C ALA A 256 -15.51 12.04 1.36
N PHE A 257 -14.47 11.53 2.04
CA PHE A 257 -13.14 11.40 1.46
C PHE A 257 -13.11 10.40 0.29
N ASN A 258 -13.77 9.24 0.40
CA ASN A 258 -13.84 8.26 -0.68
C ASN A 258 -14.56 8.77 -1.94
N SER A 259 -15.42 9.78 -1.79
CA SER A 259 -16.13 10.38 -2.92
C SER A 259 -15.28 11.36 -3.75
N VAL A 260 -14.22 11.91 -3.14
CA VAL A 260 -13.39 12.97 -3.73
C VAL A 260 -11.97 12.51 -4.03
N VAL A 261 -11.38 11.67 -3.18
CA VAL A 261 -9.96 11.32 -3.25
C VAL A 261 -9.69 10.35 -4.40
N GLU A 262 -8.86 10.80 -5.33
CA GLU A 262 -8.43 10.06 -6.50
C GLU A 262 -6.89 10.10 -6.64
N TYR A 263 -6.35 9.32 -7.60
CA TYR A 263 -4.92 9.33 -7.97
C TYR A 263 -3.93 8.96 -6.85
N VAL A 264 -4.38 8.31 -5.78
CA VAL A 264 -3.50 7.89 -4.68
C VAL A 264 -2.37 6.96 -5.15
N GLU A 265 -2.59 6.16 -6.19
CA GLU A 265 -1.58 5.27 -6.78
C GLU A 265 -0.39 6.04 -7.43
N ASP A 266 -0.55 7.33 -7.73
CA ASP A 266 0.49 8.17 -8.32
C ASP A 266 1.41 8.82 -7.25
N ILE A 267 1.02 8.76 -5.97
CA ILE A 267 1.80 9.26 -4.83
C ILE A 267 2.89 8.24 -4.50
N LYS A 268 4.16 8.59 -4.76
CA LYS A 268 5.29 7.67 -4.54
C LYS A 268 6.02 7.87 -3.21
N ASN A 269 6.24 9.13 -2.85
CA ASN A 269 7.00 9.51 -1.65
C ASN A 269 6.23 10.62 -0.93
N PRO A 270 5.17 10.26 -0.18
CA PRO A 270 4.47 11.26 0.62
C PRO A 270 5.42 11.85 1.67
N GLY A 271 5.27 13.14 1.96
CA GLY A 271 6.02 13.77 3.05
C GLY A 271 5.46 13.34 4.40
N GLU A 272 6.31 13.19 5.42
CA GLU A 272 5.84 12.93 6.78
C GLU A 272 4.94 14.08 7.27
N GLY A 273 3.76 13.76 7.80
CA GLY A 273 2.78 14.76 8.25
C GLY A 273 1.98 15.43 7.13
N SER A 274 2.11 14.97 5.89
CA SER A 274 1.41 15.54 4.72
C SER A 274 0.01 14.99 4.49
N ILE A 275 -0.77 15.70 3.67
CA ILE A 275 -2.08 15.21 3.17
C ILE A 275 -1.89 13.95 2.31
N GLU A 276 -0.83 13.91 1.52
CA GLU A 276 -0.49 12.76 0.69
C GLU A 276 -0.21 11.50 1.53
N GLU A 277 0.45 11.65 2.68
CA GLU A 277 0.66 10.55 3.64
C GLU A 277 -0.69 10.04 4.16
N ALA A 278 -1.62 10.94 4.46
CA ALA A 278 -2.96 10.57 4.89
C ALA A 278 -3.74 9.79 3.83
N PHE A 279 -3.67 10.24 2.58
CA PHE A 279 -4.33 9.56 1.46
C PHE A 279 -3.73 8.18 1.22
N VAL A 280 -2.41 8.07 1.20
CA VAL A 280 -1.72 6.78 1.01
C VAL A 280 -2.04 5.83 2.16
N TYR A 281 -2.01 6.28 3.42
CA TYR A 281 -2.34 5.44 4.57
C TYR A 281 -3.78 4.93 4.49
N CYS A 282 -4.76 5.82 4.30
CA CYS A 282 -6.17 5.43 4.30
C CYS A 282 -6.54 4.58 3.09
N ALA A 283 -6.00 4.85 1.91
CA ALA A 283 -6.31 4.05 0.71
C ALA A 283 -5.86 2.59 0.84
N HIS A 284 -4.83 2.30 1.62
CA HIS A 284 -4.28 0.95 1.79
C HIS A 284 -4.73 0.26 3.07
N ASN A 285 -4.88 1.01 4.18
CA ASN A 285 -5.00 0.43 5.53
C ASN A 285 -6.31 0.81 6.25
N ILE A 286 -7.29 1.44 5.58
CA ILE A 286 -8.56 1.79 6.23
C ILE A 286 -9.37 0.57 6.66
N GLY A 287 -9.14 -0.61 6.04
CA GLY A 287 -9.89 -1.84 6.32
C GLY A 287 -9.93 -2.19 7.81
N VAL A 288 -8.79 -2.12 8.50
CA VAL A 288 -8.73 -2.42 9.94
C VAL A 288 -9.67 -1.54 10.78
N TRP A 289 -9.78 -0.25 10.43
CA TRP A 289 -10.64 0.69 11.16
C TRP A 289 -12.13 0.41 10.94
N LEU A 290 -12.49 -0.17 9.79
CA LEU A 290 -13.87 -0.51 9.44
C LEU A 290 -14.28 -1.90 9.94
N ASP A 291 -13.34 -2.84 9.92
CA ASP A 291 -13.58 -4.20 10.38
C ASP A 291 -13.57 -4.28 11.92
N THR A 292 -12.94 -3.31 12.59
CA THR A 292 -12.95 -3.21 14.06
C THR A 292 -14.21 -2.50 14.54
N VAL A 293 -15.01 -3.21 15.34
CA VAL A 293 -16.27 -2.70 15.88
C VAL A 293 -16.03 -1.44 16.71
N GLY A 294 -16.74 -0.36 16.39
CA GLY A 294 -16.73 0.89 17.14
C GLY A 294 -15.52 1.81 16.89
N ALA A 295 -14.46 1.33 16.23
CA ALA A 295 -13.21 2.09 16.07
C ALA A 295 -13.38 3.39 15.26
N GLN A 296 -14.13 3.32 14.15
CA GLN A 296 -14.42 4.52 13.35
C GLN A 296 -15.22 5.56 14.14
N ALA A 297 -16.27 5.12 14.86
CA ALA A 297 -17.11 6.02 15.67
C ALA A 297 -16.30 6.64 16.83
N TRP A 298 -15.38 5.88 17.42
CA TRP A 298 -14.46 6.38 18.43
C TRP A 298 -13.55 7.49 17.86
N ILE A 299 -12.94 7.26 16.68
CA ILE A 299 -12.15 8.31 16.01
C ILE A 299 -13.01 9.54 15.68
N GLN A 300 -14.23 9.37 15.19
CA GLN A 300 -15.13 10.49 14.88
C GLN A 300 -15.36 11.39 16.11
N LYS A 301 -15.61 10.79 17.27
CA LYS A 301 -15.73 11.51 18.55
C LYS A 301 -14.44 12.23 18.93
N GLU A 302 -13.30 11.56 18.80
CA GLU A 302 -11.99 12.13 19.14
C GLU A 302 -11.58 13.30 18.21
N VAL A 303 -11.95 13.22 16.92
CA VAL A 303 -11.76 14.30 15.94
C VAL A 303 -12.70 15.46 16.22
N ALA A 304 -13.98 15.19 16.51
CA ALA A 304 -14.94 16.23 16.87
C ALA A 304 -14.51 17.02 18.12
N ALA A 305 -13.90 16.34 19.10
CA ALA A 305 -13.37 16.98 20.30
C ALA A 305 -12.13 17.87 20.05
N ARG A 306 -11.28 17.50 19.08
CA ARG A 306 -10.05 18.26 18.73
C ARG A 306 -10.29 19.37 17.69
N GLY A 307 -11.33 19.22 16.87
CA GLY A 307 -11.60 20.07 15.72
C GLY A 307 -10.80 19.65 14.49
N ILE A 308 -11.33 20.00 13.31
CA ILE A 308 -10.69 19.72 12.03
C ILE A 308 -9.55 20.75 11.81
N PRO A 309 -8.31 20.32 11.56
CA PRO A 309 -7.18 21.22 11.31
C PRO A 309 -7.35 21.98 9.99
N ASP A 310 -6.90 23.24 9.99
CA ASP A 310 -6.82 24.05 8.76
C ASP A 310 -5.65 23.57 7.89
N ALA A 311 -5.96 23.00 6.74
CA ALA A 311 -4.96 22.60 5.75
C ALA A 311 -4.46 23.81 4.95
N THR A 312 -3.13 23.93 4.82
CA THR A 312 -2.48 25.00 4.05
C THR A 312 -1.60 24.43 2.95
N GLU A 313 -1.12 25.27 2.04
CA GLU A 313 -0.18 24.87 0.97
C GLU A 313 1.12 24.25 1.50
N SER A 314 1.47 24.47 2.78
CA SER A 314 2.66 23.83 3.39
C SER A 314 2.45 22.36 3.73
N ASN A 315 1.20 21.88 3.74
CA ASN A 315 0.83 20.51 4.13
C ASN A 315 0.76 19.53 2.94
N CYS A 316 1.03 20.01 1.72
CA CYS A 316 1.03 19.22 0.50
C CYS A 316 2.19 19.59 -0.41
N ALA A 317 2.69 18.62 -1.17
CA ALA A 317 3.62 18.85 -2.28
C ALA A 317 2.88 19.28 -3.56
N ASP A 318 1.67 18.74 -3.79
CA ASP A 318 0.83 19.08 -4.94
C ASP A 318 -0.47 19.78 -4.49
N PRO A 319 -0.73 21.02 -4.95
CA PRO A 319 -1.98 21.74 -4.67
C PRO A 319 -3.26 20.98 -5.06
N MET A 320 -3.18 20.03 -6.00
CA MET A 320 -4.30 19.16 -6.35
C MET A 320 -4.83 18.38 -5.13
N TYR A 321 -3.93 17.81 -4.32
CA TYR A 321 -4.33 17.03 -3.14
C TYR A 321 -4.88 17.90 -2.02
N LEU A 322 -4.40 19.14 -1.89
CA LEU A 322 -5.01 20.12 -0.99
C LEU A 322 -6.44 20.44 -1.41
N GLY A 323 -6.67 20.67 -2.71
CA GLY A 323 -8.02 20.88 -3.25
C GLY A 323 -8.96 19.72 -2.91
N MET A 324 -8.54 18.48 -3.18
CA MET A 324 -9.31 17.28 -2.82
C MET A 324 -9.61 17.19 -1.32
N TYR A 325 -8.60 17.45 -0.47
CA TYR A 325 -8.77 17.45 0.97
C TYR A 325 -9.78 18.50 1.43
N THR A 326 -9.67 19.74 0.93
CA THR A 326 -10.60 20.83 1.30
C THR A 326 -12.04 20.50 0.92
N THR A 327 -12.27 19.98 -0.29
CA THR A 327 -13.61 19.57 -0.73
C THR A 327 -14.15 18.41 0.09
N ALA A 328 -13.32 17.40 0.41
CA ALA A 328 -13.73 16.29 1.27
C ALA A 328 -14.10 16.76 2.69
N VAL A 329 -13.36 17.70 3.26
CA VAL A 329 -13.67 18.29 4.57
C VAL A 329 -14.96 19.10 4.55
N GLU A 330 -15.23 19.86 3.49
CA GLU A 330 -16.49 20.59 3.32
C GLU A 330 -17.67 19.61 3.28
N MET A 331 -17.58 18.55 2.46
CA MET A 331 -18.61 17.50 2.39
C MET A 331 -18.82 16.81 3.74
N TYR A 332 -17.73 16.49 4.46
CA TYR A 332 -17.83 15.87 5.77
C TYR A 332 -18.51 16.79 6.81
N LYS A 333 -18.24 18.10 6.78
CA LYS A 333 -18.93 19.07 7.63
C LYS A 333 -20.42 19.14 7.32
N GLU A 334 -20.79 19.14 6.04
CA GLU A 334 -22.20 19.10 5.62
C GLU A 334 -22.91 17.82 6.10
N GLU A 335 -22.25 16.67 6.03
CA GLU A 335 -22.77 15.40 6.56
C GLU A 335 -23.05 15.48 8.07
N LEU A 336 -22.09 16.02 8.85
CA LEU A 336 -22.26 16.22 10.30
C LEU A 336 -23.42 17.18 10.64
N GLU A 337 -23.59 18.25 9.86
CA GLU A 337 -24.70 19.19 10.05
C GLU A 337 -26.06 18.54 9.77
N VAL A 338 -26.15 17.70 8.73
CA VAL A 338 -27.35 16.94 8.40
C VAL A 338 -27.70 15.93 9.50
N GLU A 339 -26.72 15.21 10.02
CA GLU A 339 -26.92 14.27 11.13
C GLU A 339 -27.36 14.98 12.41
N ALA A 340 -26.76 16.12 12.75
CA ALA A 340 -27.14 16.93 13.89
C ALA A 340 -28.60 17.43 13.77
N ALA A 341 -28.99 17.93 12.60
CA ALA A 341 -30.37 18.38 12.33
C ALA A 341 -31.39 17.23 12.41
N ALA A 342 -31.01 16.02 11.96
CA ALA A 342 -31.87 14.83 12.07
C ALA A 342 -32.07 14.40 13.53
N ALA A 343 -31.02 14.45 14.35
CA ALA A 343 -31.10 14.12 15.77
C ALA A 343 -31.96 15.12 16.57
N GLU A 344 -31.93 16.40 16.23
CA GLU A 344 -32.79 17.43 16.84
C GLU A 344 -34.27 17.30 16.43
N GLY A 345 -34.53 16.85 15.20
CA GLY A 345 -35.90 16.62 14.69
C GLY A 345 -36.61 15.43 15.34
N ASP A 346 -35.90 14.34 15.61
CA ASP A 346 -36.47 13.10 16.20
C ASP A 346 -36.74 13.24 17.71
N GLY A 347 -36.01 14.15 18.40
CA GLY A 347 -36.22 14.46 19.81
C GLY A 347 -37.50 15.25 20.11
N ASN A 348 -38.15 15.84 19.09
CA ASN A 348 -39.33 16.68 19.26
C ASN A 348 -40.66 15.93 19.01
N GLU A 349 -40.61 14.70 18.47
CA GLU A 349 -41.83 13.88 18.24
C GLU A 349 -42.24 13.02 19.46
N HIS A 350 -41.44 12.97 20.53
CA HIS A 350 -41.71 12.15 21.73
C HIS A 350 -42.23 12.91 22.96
N ASN A 351 -42.52 14.21 22.85
CA ASN A 351 -43.02 15.04 23.98
C ASN A 351 -44.48 15.48 23.86
N ASP A 352 -45.22 15.01 22.85
CA ASP A 352 -46.65 15.28 22.67
C ASP A 352 -47.48 13.97 22.70
N GLU A 353 -47.49 13.26 23.84
CA GLU A 353 -48.61 12.35 24.20
C GLU A 353 -49.03 12.49 25.67
#